data_AF-A0A2C6MHB6-F1
#
_entry.id   AF-A0A2C6MHB6-F1
#
_cell.length_a   1.000
_cell.length_b   1.000
_cell.length_c   1.000
_cell.angle_alpha   90.00
_cell.angle_beta   90.00
_cell.angle_gamma   90.00
#
_symmetry.space_group_name_H-M   'P 1'
#
loop_
_entity.id
_entity.type
_entity.pdbx_description
1 polymer ?
#
loop_
_entity_poly.entity_id
_entity_poly.type
_entity_poly.pdbx_seq_one_letter_code
_entity_poly.pdbx_strand_id
1 'polypeptide(L)'
;MNNEILKIDVDTRYKDPFSIRKKLINNSTSVEWYLLGLESHKLQRMGVIDKLVIEDLMRTKIDFHNFQMATALRVLNEMHGLALLADEVGLGKTIETGLILKELLVRDRIRSILICCPASLVTQWKDEMLQKFGERFLSPEDDSFPGYIKTDKLVCSIAKLSHNIKAIASREWDMIVVDEAHLLANPSSKRRQAVAAISKRHMLLLTATPLQNKLTDLYSLIDLLYPGLLGSLNAFLRVYAKDYPKGRVLREDTAPQLRSHLTRVMCRTRREESGIPFVQRHVQTCR
;
A
#
# COMPACT_ATOMS: atom_id res chain seq x y z
N MET A 1 -2.86 42.88 -37.51
CA MET A 1 -3.37 41.51 -37.28
C MET A 1 -3.70 41.40 -35.81
N ASN A 2 -4.98 41.23 -35.49
CA ASN A 2 -5.52 41.25 -34.13
C ASN A 2 -4.97 40.08 -33.30
N ASN A 3 -4.32 40.40 -32.17
CA ASN A 3 -4.08 39.45 -31.09
C ASN A 3 -5.40 39.23 -30.35
N GLU A 4 -6.16 38.20 -30.74
CA GLU A 4 -7.25 37.69 -29.92
C GLU A 4 -6.66 37.04 -28.67
N ILE A 5 -6.82 37.73 -27.54
CA ILE A 5 -6.55 37.19 -26.21
C ILE A 5 -7.56 36.07 -25.97
N LEU A 6 -7.10 34.83 -25.99
CA LEU A 6 -7.85 33.65 -25.57
C LEU A 6 -8.36 33.87 -24.13
N LYS A 7 -9.61 34.31 -23.99
CA LYS A 7 -10.32 34.33 -22.71
C LYS A 7 -10.75 32.91 -22.38
N ILE A 8 -9.87 32.19 -21.70
CA ILE A 8 -10.20 30.90 -21.10
C ILE A 8 -10.93 31.20 -19.79
N ASP A 9 -12.25 31.00 -19.76
CA ASP A 9 -13.03 31.11 -18.53
C ASP A 9 -12.80 29.86 -17.68
N VAL A 10 -12.04 30.00 -16.59
CA VAL A 10 -11.62 28.89 -15.73
C VAL A 10 -12.31 29.00 -14.37
N ASP A 11 -13.13 27.99 -14.06
CA ASP A 11 -13.86 27.77 -12.80
C ASP A 11 -13.07 28.28 -11.56
N THR A 12 -13.74 29.13 -10.79
CA THR A 12 -13.20 30.04 -9.75
C THR A 12 -12.76 29.35 -8.45
N ARG A 13 -12.73 28.02 -8.40
CA ARG A 13 -12.42 27.26 -7.18
C ARG A 13 -10.95 26.83 -7.04
N TYR A 14 -10.08 27.11 -8.01
CA TYR A 14 -8.63 26.84 -7.94
C TYR A 14 -7.93 27.92 -7.10
N LYS A 15 -7.52 27.60 -5.86
CA LYS A 15 -6.54 28.43 -5.13
C LYS A 15 -5.19 28.14 -5.76
N ASP A 16 -4.64 29.09 -6.53
CA ASP A 16 -3.37 28.99 -7.26
C ASP A 16 -2.17 28.86 -6.30
N PRO A 17 -1.84 27.66 -5.81
CA PRO A 17 -0.94 27.49 -4.67
C PRO A 17 0.52 27.72 -5.08
N PHE A 18 0.82 27.58 -6.38
CA PHE A 18 2.14 27.69 -6.96
C PHE A 18 2.33 29.00 -7.76
N SER A 19 1.35 29.91 -7.68
CA SER A 19 1.33 31.19 -8.40
C SER A 19 1.49 31.03 -9.93
N ILE A 20 0.98 29.94 -10.49
CA ILE A 20 1.14 29.57 -11.90
C ILE A 20 0.41 30.57 -12.80
N ARG A 21 -0.75 31.09 -12.38
CA ARG A 21 -1.48 32.11 -13.16
C ARG A 21 -0.65 33.40 -13.26
N LYS A 22 -0.02 33.81 -12.16
CA LYS A 22 0.85 35.00 -12.14
C LYS A 22 2.09 34.81 -13.03
N LYS A 23 2.62 33.59 -13.10
CA LYS A 23 3.78 33.24 -13.94
C LYS A 23 3.45 33.17 -15.43
N LEU A 24 2.26 32.70 -15.81
CA LEU A 24 1.76 32.73 -17.19
C LEU A 24 1.58 34.15 -17.72
N ILE A 25 0.99 35.05 -16.91
CA ILE A 25 0.79 36.46 -17.29
C ILE A 25 2.13 37.15 -17.58
N ASN A 26 3.18 36.77 -16.87
CA ASN A 26 4.53 37.30 -17.07
C ASN A 26 5.36 36.54 -18.12
N ASN A 27 4.75 35.65 -18.92
CA ASN A 27 5.44 34.77 -19.89
C ASN A 27 6.59 33.93 -19.29
N SER A 28 6.60 33.72 -17.98
CA SER A 28 7.68 33.01 -17.27
C SER A 28 7.48 31.49 -17.21
N THR A 29 6.35 30.98 -17.73
CA THR A 29 5.98 29.56 -17.82
C THR A 29 5.10 29.32 -19.05
N SER A 30 5.12 28.11 -19.62
CA SER A 30 4.27 27.76 -20.78
C SER A 30 2.84 27.38 -20.37
N VAL A 31 1.90 27.44 -21.33
CA VAL A 31 0.50 26.99 -21.17
C VAL A 31 0.42 25.53 -20.73
N GLU A 32 1.34 24.70 -21.22
CA GLU A 32 1.46 23.29 -20.87
C GLU A 32 1.73 23.08 -19.37
N TRP A 33 2.62 23.88 -18.78
CA TRP A 33 2.87 23.86 -17.33
C TRP A 33 1.64 24.25 -16.50
N TYR A 34 0.78 25.13 -17.02
CA TYR A 34 -0.46 25.49 -16.35
C TYR A 34 -1.52 24.40 -16.42
N LEU A 35 -1.68 23.76 -17.57
CA LEU A 35 -2.57 22.61 -17.72
C LEU A 35 -2.13 21.48 -16.78
N LEU A 36 -0.83 21.21 -16.70
CA LEU A 36 -0.27 20.23 -15.77
C LEU A 36 -0.54 20.60 -14.29
N GLY A 37 -0.44 21.88 -13.94
CA GLY A 37 -0.77 22.38 -12.60
C GLY A 37 -2.26 22.29 -12.25
N LEU A 38 -3.15 22.52 -13.22
CA LEU A 38 -4.59 22.31 -13.07
C LEU A 38 -4.93 20.83 -12.92
N GLU A 39 -4.32 19.97 -13.72
CA GLU A 39 -4.50 18.52 -13.65
C GLU A 39 -4.01 17.97 -12.31
N SER A 40 -2.81 18.35 -11.87
CA SER A 40 -2.28 18.04 -10.54
C SER A 40 -3.25 18.42 -9.43
N HIS A 41 -3.84 19.61 -9.50
CA HIS A 41 -4.80 20.07 -8.49
C HIS A 41 -6.17 19.38 -8.57
N LYS A 42 -6.64 19.01 -9.76
CA LYS A 42 -7.84 18.17 -9.92
C LYS A 42 -7.60 16.80 -9.29
N LEU A 43 -6.44 16.20 -9.55
CA LEU A 43 -6.02 14.92 -8.96
C LEU A 43 -5.88 14.99 -7.43
N GLN A 44 -5.47 16.13 -6.88
CA GLN A 44 -5.43 16.38 -5.44
C GLN A 44 -6.83 16.50 -4.80
N ARG A 45 -7.87 16.87 -5.57
CA ARG A 45 -9.21 17.21 -5.06
C ARG A 45 -10.28 16.14 -5.23
N MET A 46 -10.10 15.14 -6.09
CA MET A 46 -11.13 14.13 -6.31
C MET A 46 -11.23 13.17 -5.11
N GLY A 47 -12.44 13.09 -4.53
CA GLY A 47 -12.75 12.20 -3.40
C GLY A 47 -12.87 10.72 -3.77
N VAL A 48 -13.06 10.44 -5.06
CA VAL A 48 -13.01 9.09 -5.65
C VAL A 48 -12.01 9.14 -6.79
N ILE A 49 -11.06 8.21 -6.79
CA ILE A 49 -10.07 8.01 -7.84
C ILE A 49 -10.71 7.09 -8.88
N ASP A 50 -11.22 7.66 -9.96
CA ASP A 50 -11.85 6.87 -11.04
C ASP A 50 -10.80 6.22 -11.96
N LYS A 51 -9.62 6.82 -12.06
CA LYS A 51 -8.48 6.33 -12.84
C LYS A 51 -7.17 6.59 -12.12
N LEU A 52 -6.26 5.61 -12.17
CA LEU A 52 -4.89 5.74 -11.67
C LEU A 52 -4.08 6.60 -12.66
N VAL A 53 -3.51 7.69 -12.17
CA VAL A 53 -2.62 8.55 -12.97
C VAL A 53 -1.35 7.79 -13.34
N ILE A 54 -0.92 6.89 -12.44
CA ILE A 54 0.26 6.07 -12.63
C ILE A 54 0.12 5.11 -13.80
N GLU A 55 -1.09 4.70 -14.16
CA GLU A 55 -1.33 3.87 -15.35
C GLU A 55 -0.75 4.55 -16.59
N ASP A 56 -1.09 5.81 -16.84
CA ASP A 56 -0.61 6.56 -18.01
C ASP A 56 0.88 6.91 -17.88
N LEU A 57 1.33 7.27 -16.67
CA LEU A 57 2.71 7.72 -16.43
C LEU A 57 3.74 6.59 -16.57
N MET A 58 3.36 5.34 -16.27
CA MET A 58 4.26 4.19 -16.22
C MET A 58 4.01 3.14 -17.30
N ARG A 59 3.04 3.38 -18.20
CA ARG A 59 2.67 2.44 -19.29
C ARG A 59 3.84 1.97 -20.15
N THR A 60 4.90 2.77 -20.27
CA THR A 60 6.09 2.43 -21.07
C THR A 60 7.12 1.57 -20.33
N LYS A 61 6.99 1.45 -19.00
CA LYS A 61 7.95 0.74 -18.14
C LYS A 61 7.40 -0.55 -17.55
N ILE A 62 6.09 -0.62 -17.30
CA ILE A 62 5.45 -1.73 -16.62
C ILE A 62 4.10 -2.00 -17.27
N ASP A 63 3.88 -3.25 -17.67
CA ASP A 63 2.56 -3.73 -18.04
C ASP A 63 1.80 -4.15 -16.76
N PHE A 64 0.86 -3.31 -16.34
CA PHE A 64 0.00 -3.62 -15.21
C PHE A 64 -1.16 -4.52 -15.64
N HIS A 65 -1.49 -5.51 -14.82
CA HIS A 65 -2.67 -6.33 -15.05
C HIS A 65 -3.94 -5.64 -14.50
N ASN A 66 -5.09 -5.87 -15.15
CA ASN A 66 -6.37 -5.28 -14.76
C ASN A 66 -6.73 -5.54 -13.29
N PHE A 67 -6.45 -6.75 -12.77
CA PHE A 67 -6.73 -7.06 -11.37
C PHE A 67 -5.86 -6.23 -10.41
N GLN A 68 -4.60 -5.93 -10.77
CA GLN A 68 -3.70 -5.11 -9.95
C GLN A 68 -4.21 -3.66 -9.87
N MET A 69 -4.70 -3.13 -10.99
CA MET A 69 -5.32 -1.80 -11.04
C MET A 69 -6.62 -1.76 -10.24
N ALA A 70 -7.47 -2.77 -10.37
CA ALA A 70 -8.71 -2.88 -9.60
C ALA A 70 -8.42 -2.95 -8.09
N THR A 71 -7.42 -3.73 -7.68
CA THR A 71 -6.95 -3.78 -6.29
C THR A 71 -6.51 -2.40 -5.82
N ALA A 72 -5.67 -1.70 -6.60
CA ALA A 72 -5.20 -0.37 -6.22
C ALA A 72 -6.34 0.65 -6.08
N LEU A 73 -7.27 0.70 -7.03
CA LEU A 73 -8.45 1.57 -6.98
C LEU A 73 -9.31 1.29 -5.74
N ARG A 74 -9.57 0.01 -5.45
CA ARG A 74 -10.36 -0.41 -4.29
C ARG A 74 -9.68 -0.02 -2.97
N VAL A 75 -8.37 -0.22 -2.86
CA VAL A 75 -7.61 0.18 -1.67
C VAL A 75 -7.67 1.69 -1.44
N LEU A 76 -7.53 2.47 -2.51
CA LEU A 76 -7.51 3.92 -2.44
C LEU A 76 -8.90 4.53 -2.15
N ASN A 77 -9.96 3.99 -2.75
CA ASN A 77 -11.31 4.53 -2.67
C ASN A 77 -12.14 3.98 -1.51
N GLU A 78 -12.10 2.66 -1.31
CA GLU A 78 -13.02 1.96 -0.40
C GLU A 78 -12.36 1.61 0.95
N MET A 79 -11.06 1.31 0.93
CA MET A 79 -10.33 0.87 2.13
C MET A 79 -9.50 1.96 2.80
N HIS A 80 -9.58 3.20 2.30
CA HIS A 80 -8.86 4.37 2.84
C HIS A 80 -7.34 4.17 2.99
N GLY A 81 -6.73 3.32 2.15
CA GLY A 81 -5.31 2.97 2.21
C GLY A 81 -4.91 2.06 3.38
N LEU A 82 -5.88 1.41 4.04
CA LEU A 82 -5.68 0.39 5.06
C LEU A 82 -6.17 -0.96 4.52
N ALA A 83 -5.26 -1.82 4.07
CA ALA A 83 -5.65 -3.05 3.38
C ALA A 83 -4.72 -4.24 3.67
N LEU A 84 -5.33 -5.43 3.65
CA LEU A 84 -4.66 -6.72 3.63
C LEU A 84 -4.65 -7.24 2.18
N LEU A 85 -3.49 -7.20 1.52
CA LEU A 85 -3.30 -7.78 0.19
C LEU A 85 -2.93 -9.27 0.35
N ALA A 86 -3.93 -10.11 0.13
CA ALA A 86 -3.91 -11.54 0.36
C ALA A 86 -3.77 -12.37 -0.91
N ASP A 87 -3.30 -11.76 -2.00
CA ASP A 87 -3.15 -12.39 -3.31
C ASP A 87 -2.13 -13.53 -3.29
N GLU A 88 -2.31 -14.50 -4.18
CA GLU A 88 -1.44 -15.67 -4.31
C GLU A 88 0.03 -15.28 -4.57
N VAL A 89 0.95 -16.20 -4.26
CA VAL A 89 2.39 -15.98 -4.50
C VAL A 89 2.63 -15.81 -6.00
N GLY A 90 3.36 -14.75 -6.36
CA GLY A 90 3.73 -14.47 -7.75
C GLY A 90 2.73 -13.63 -8.55
N LEU A 91 1.60 -13.20 -7.95
CA LEU A 91 0.66 -12.27 -8.61
C LEU A 91 1.09 -10.79 -8.59
N GLY A 92 2.24 -10.50 -7.99
CA GLY A 92 2.81 -9.15 -8.02
C GLY A 92 2.29 -8.21 -6.94
N LYS A 93 2.12 -8.67 -5.69
CA LYS A 93 1.80 -7.81 -4.54
C LYS A 93 2.75 -6.60 -4.41
N THR A 94 4.02 -6.75 -4.77
CA THR A 94 5.00 -5.65 -4.84
C THR A 94 4.61 -4.60 -5.89
N ILE A 95 4.08 -5.03 -7.04
CA ILE A 95 3.56 -4.14 -8.09
C ILE A 95 2.31 -3.42 -7.62
N GLU A 96 1.34 -4.13 -7.03
CA GLU A 96 0.12 -3.53 -6.47
C GLU A 96 0.44 -2.50 -5.38
N THR A 97 1.36 -2.85 -4.48
CA THR A 97 1.86 -1.94 -3.44
C THR A 97 2.49 -0.70 -4.07
N GLY A 98 3.36 -0.89 -5.06
CA GLY A 98 4.01 0.21 -5.77
C GLY A 98 3.01 1.12 -6.50
N LEU A 99 1.96 0.56 -7.12
CA LEU A 99 0.86 1.31 -7.72
C LEU A 99 0.16 2.21 -6.67
N ILE A 100 -0.27 1.63 -5.55
CA ILE A 100 -0.97 2.36 -4.48
C ILE A 100 -0.07 3.47 -3.92
N LEU A 101 1.17 3.11 -3.57
CA LEU A 101 2.15 4.02 -2.98
C LEU A 101 2.49 5.17 -3.94
N LYS A 102 2.76 4.85 -5.20
CA LYS A 102 3.14 5.86 -6.20
C LYS A 102 1.98 6.79 -6.53
N GLU A 103 0.76 6.26 -6.63
CA GLU A 103 -0.44 7.08 -6.84
C GLU A 103 -0.62 8.08 -5.70
N LEU A 104 -0.44 7.64 -4.45
CA LEU A 104 -0.49 8.51 -3.27
C LEU A 104 0.65 9.54 -3.25
N LEU A 105 1.87 9.19 -3.69
CA LEU A 105 2.99 10.13 -3.81
C LEU A 105 2.70 11.22 -4.85
N VAL A 106 2.23 10.85 -6.05
CA VAL A 106 1.93 11.80 -7.13
C VAL A 106 0.79 12.74 -6.76
N ARG A 107 -0.14 12.27 -5.93
CA ARG A 107 -1.23 13.10 -5.39
C ARG A 107 -0.85 13.89 -4.14
N ASP A 108 0.42 13.85 -3.71
CA ASP A 108 0.93 14.50 -2.50
C ASP A 108 0.15 14.12 -1.22
N ARG A 109 -0.31 12.86 -1.15
CA ARG A 109 -1.07 12.32 -0.01
C ARG A 109 -0.17 11.66 1.03
N ILE A 110 1.00 11.20 0.62
CA ILE A 110 2.04 10.60 1.45
C ILE A 110 3.40 11.18 1.07
N ARG A 111 4.34 11.24 2.01
CA ARG A 111 5.76 11.59 1.78
C ARG A 111 6.69 10.67 2.54
N SER A 112 6.29 10.29 3.75
CA SER A 112 7.00 9.39 4.63
C SER A 112 6.47 7.95 4.52
N ILE A 113 7.34 7.03 4.10
CA ILE A 113 6.99 5.65 3.79
C ILE A 113 7.99 4.70 4.45
N LEU A 114 7.45 3.76 5.23
CA LEU A 114 8.21 2.70 5.88
C LEU A 114 7.80 1.34 5.30
N ILE A 115 8.73 0.65 4.66
CA ILE A 115 8.54 -0.73 4.20
C ILE A 115 9.28 -1.66 5.17
N CYS A 116 8.55 -2.62 5.73
CA CYS A 116 9.05 -3.64 6.63
C CYS A 116 8.96 -5.00 5.96
N CYS A 117 10.07 -5.70 5.79
CA CYS A 117 10.09 -7.00 5.12
C CYS A 117 11.03 -7.99 5.83
N PRO A 118 11.05 -9.28 5.44
CA PRO A 118 12.15 -10.18 5.79
C PRO A 118 13.50 -9.60 5.37
N ALA A 119 14.56 -9.88 6.15
CA ALA A 119 15.90 -9.33 5.88
C ALA A 119 16.43 -9.66 4.47
N SER A 120 16.08 -10.83 3.94
CA SER A 120 16.44 -11.27 2.59
C SER A 120 15.76 -10.47 1.47
N LEU A 121 14.66 -9.77 1.74
CA LEU A 121 13.89 -9.03 0.74
C LEU A 121 14.19 -7.52 0.75
N VAL A 122 15.03 -7.04 1.67
CA VAL A 122 15.39 -5.61 1.80
C VAL A 122 15.95 -5.04 0.48
N THR A 123 16.96 -5.71 -0.09
CA THR A 123 17.59 -5.27 -1.35
C THR A 123 16.61 -5.36 -2.51
N GLN A 124 15.85 -6.46 -2.60
CA GLN A 124 14.85 -6.64 -3.65
C GLN A 124 13.79 -5.52 -3.62
N TRP A 125 13.29 -5.14 -2.45
CA TRP A 125 12.34 -4.03 -2.32
C TRP A 125 12.94 -2.70 -2.81
N LYS A 126 14.21 -2.40 -2.46
CA LYS A 126 14.89 -1.19 -2.94
C LYS A 126 15.02 -1.18 -4.46
N ASP A 127 15.46 -2.29 -5.02
CA ASP A 127 15.69 -2.43 -6.46
C ASP A 127 14.37 -2.33 -7.24
N GLU A 128 13.33 -3.04 -6.80
CA GLU A 128 12.02 -2.98 -7.44
C GLU A 128 11.41 -1.57 -7.36
N MET A 129 11.45 -0.91 -6.20
CA MET A 129 10.91 0.45 -6.06
C MET A 129 11.68 1.45 -6.92
N LEU A 130 13.00 1.34 -7.00
CA LEU A 130 13.83 2.23 -7.82
C LEU A 130 13.62 1.98 -9.31
N GLN A 131 13.73 0.73 -9.77
CA GLN A 131 13.70 0.40 -11.20
C GLN A 131 12.30 0.60 -11.79
N LYS A 132 11.26 0.13 -11.07
CA LYS A 132 9.89 0.13 -11.58
C LYS A 132 9.19 1.47 -11.31
N PHE A 133 9.30 1.98 -10.09
CA PHE A 133 8.53 3.15 -9.66
C PHE A 133 9.36 4.45 -9.60
N GLY A 134 10.67 4.38 -9.83
CA GLY A 134 11.58 5.52 -9.74
C GLY A 134 11.76 6.04 -8.32
N GLU A 135 11.46 5.21 -7.32
CA GLU A 135 11.44 5.61 -5.90
C GLU A 135 12.65 5.03 -5.17
N ARG A 136 13.55 5.91 -4.73
CA ARG A 136 14.73 5.51 -3.97
C ARG A 136 14.38 5.36 -2.49
N PHE A 137 14.55 4.14 -1.98
CA PHE A 137 14.48 3.83 -0.55
C PHE A 137 15.89 3.66 0.02
N LEU A 138 16.09 4.12 1.25
CA LEU A 138 17.31 3.85 2.03
C LEU A 138 17.04 2.71 3.00
N SER A 139 18.10 2.00 3.38
CA SER A 139 18.10 1.00 4.44
C SER A 139 19.12 1.35 5.52
N PRO A 140 18.95 0.89 6.78
CA PRO A 140 19.90 1.17 7.85
C PRO A 140 21.33 0.63 7.61
N GLU A 141 21.49 -0.25 6.63
CA GLU A 141 22.77 -0.84 6.20
C GLU A 141 23.49 0.01 5.16
N ASP A 142 22.85 1.05 4.63
CA ASP A 142 23.47 1.92 3.63
C ASP A 142 24.45 2.89 4.30
N ASP A 143 25.64 3.04 3.74
CA ASP A 143 26.63 4.02 4.22
C ASP A 143 26.07 5.45 4.24
N SER A 144 25.18 5.76 3.31
CA SER A 144 24.50 7.06 3.19
C SER A 144 23.32 7.26 4.15
N PHE A 145 23.01 6.30 5.04
CA PHE A 145 21.84 6.34 5.90
C PHE A 145 21.94 7.49 6.94
N PRO A 146 21.09 8.53 6.85
CA PRO A 146 21.20 9.70 7.73
C PRO A 146 20.55 9.48 9.11
N GLY A 147 20.01 8.27 9.36
CA GLY A 147 19.27 7.90 10.56
C GLY A 147 17.75 7.79 10.33
N TYR A 148 17.07 7.07 11.24
CA TYR A 148 15.64 6.74 11.13
C TYR A 148 14.71 7.97 11.05
N ILE A 149 15.04 9.04 11.78
CA ILE A 149 14.17 10.24 11.87
C ILE A 149 14.23 11.09 10.59
N LYS A 150 15.41 11.12 9.95
CA LYS A 150 15.69 11.97 8.77
C LYS A 150 15.40 11.29 7.44
N THR A 151 15.01 10.01 7.47
CA THR A 151 14.81 9.20 6.27
C THR A 151 13.32 9.09 5.98
N ASP A 152 12.85 9.74 4.91
CA ASP A 152 11.43 9.70 4.55
C ASP A 152 11.01 8.41 3.84
N LYS A 153 11.90 7.78 3.08
CA LYS A 153 11.61 6.52 2.38
C LYS A 153 12.57 5.46 2.90
N LEU A 154 12.09 4.66 3.85
CA LEU A 154 12.88 3.67 4.57
C LEU A 154 12.38 2.27 4.24
N VAL A 155 13.28 1.37 3.83
CA VAL A 155 13.04 -0.07 3.87
C VAL A 155 13.88 -0.64 5.01
N CYS A 156 13.33 -1.53 5.83
CA CYS A 156 14.14 -2.24 6.82
C CYS A 156 13.55 -3.62 7.15
N SER A 157 14.38 -4.47 7.77
CA SER A 157 13.89 -5.77 8.21
C SER A 157 13.00 -5.65 9.44
N ILE A 158 11.96 -6.50 9.55
CA ILE A 158 11.08 -6.54 10.73
C ILE A 158 11.86 -6.77 12.05
N ALA A 159 12.97 -7.50 11.99
CA ALA A 159 13.85 -7.67 13.15
C ALA A 159 14.49 -6.34 13.57
N LYS A 160 15.07 -5.58 12.61
CA LYS A 160 15.69 -4.28 12.87
C LYS A 160 14.69 -3.23 13.33
N LEU A 161 13.49 -3.24 12.75
CA LEU A 161 12.36 -2.44 13.22
C LEU A 161 12.13 -2.60 14.73
N SER A 162 12.07 -3.86 15.20
CA SER A 162 11.80 -4.17 16.60
C SER A 162 12.88 -3.64 17.55
N HIS A 163 14.15 -3.66 17.13
CA HIS A 163 15.27 -3.15 17.92
C HIS A 163 15.33 -1.62 17.96
N ASN A 164 14.87 -0.94 16.90
CA ASN A 164 14.98 0.50 16.74
C ASN A 164 13.64 1.23 16.88
N ILE A 165 12.64 0.55 17.44
CA ILE A 165 11.25 1.04 17.49
C ILE A 165 11.12 2.42 18.12
N LYS A 166 11.93 2.77 19.13
CA LYS A 166 11.91 4.09 19.76
C LYS A 166 12.19 5.22 18.79
N ALA A 167 13.14 5.05 17.88
CA ALA A 167 13.50 6.06 16.89
C ALA A 167 12.54 6.07 15.69
N ILE A 168 11.94 4.92 15.37
CA ILE A 168 11.00 4.80 14.24
C ILE A 168 9.62 5.32 14.62
N ALA A 169 9.17 5.05 15.85
CA ALA A 169 7.87 5.48 16.37
C ALA A 169 7.90 6.89 17.00
N SER A 170 9.04 7.60 16.99
CA SER A 170 9.13 8.99 17.48
C SER A 170 8.51 10.01 16.51
N ARG A 171 8.08 9.56 15.33
CA ARG A 171 7.37 10.35 14.34
C ARG A 171 6.21 9.57 13.74
N GLU A 172 5.31 10.28 13.07
CA GLU A 172 4.25 9.67 12.27
C GLU A 172 4.77 9.29 10.88
N TRP A 173 4.30 8.16 10.36
CA TRP A 173 4.53 7.72 9.00
C TRP A 173 3.26 7.85 8.18
N ASP A 174 3.32 8.45 7.01
CA ASP A 174 2.14 8.55 6.14
C ASP A 174 1.71 7.16 5.66
N MET A 175 2.66 6.26 5.41
CA MET A 175 2.38 4.90 4.97
C MET A 175 3.35 3.88 5.57
N ILE A 176 2.80 2.76 6.01
CA ILE A 176 3.57 1.57 6.38
C ILE A 176 3.19 0.42 5.46
N VAL A 177 4.18 -0.27 4.89
CA VAL A 177 3.99 -1.53 4.18
C VAL A 177 4.66 -2.61 5.00
N VAL A 178 3.96 -3.71 5.28
CA VAL A 178 4.56 -4.90 5.88
C VAL A 178 4.43 -6.06 4.93
N ASP A 179 5.57 -6.51 4.42
CA ASP A 179 5.69 -7.72 3.63
C ASP A 179 5.83 -8.95 4.53
N GLU A 180 5.32 -10.08 4.06
CA GLU A 180 5.15 -11.31 4.83
C GLU A 180 4.45 -11.07 6.18
N ALA A 181 3.30 -10.37 6.13
CA ALA A 181 2.52 -9.99 7.29
C ALA A 181 2.11 -11.16 8.19
N HIS A 182 2.11 -12.40 7.68
CA HIS A 182 1.91 -13.61 8.49
C HIS A 182 2.89 -13.70 9.69
N LEU A 183 4.07 -13.07 9.61
CA LEU A 183 5.04 -12.95 10.71
C LEU A 183 4.51 -12.14 11.90
N LEU A 184 3.42 -11.38 11.72
CA LEU A 184 2.75 -10.57 12.73
C LEU A 184 1.51 -11.26 13.33
N ALA A 185 1.20 -12.49 12.92
CA ALA A 185 0.01 -13.22 13.35
C ALA A 185 -0.08 -13.37 14.88
N ASN A 186 1.06 -13.51 15.58
CA ASN A 186 1.08 -13.63 17.04
C ASN A 186 1.06 -12.25 17.73
N PRO A 187 -0.02 -11.88 18.46
CA PRO A 187 -0.13 -10.60 19.18
C PRO A 187 0.96 -10.36 20.23
N SER A 188 1.47 -11.44 20.84
CA SER A 188 2.52 -11.37 21.88
C SER A 188 3.93 -11.18 21.32
N SER A 189 4.10 -11.28 19.99
CA SER A 189 5.43 -11.19 19.39
C SER A 189 5.95 -9.74 19.42
N LYS A 190 7.26 -9.59 19.71
CA LYS A 190 7.94 -8.28 19.68
C LYS A 190 7.76 -7.57 18.33
N ARG A 191 7.74 -8.34 17.24
CA ARG A 191 7.53 -7.84 15.86
C ARG A 191 6.17 -7.18 15.72
N ARG A 192 5.11 -7.85 16.15
CA ARG A 192 3.73 -7.35 16.12
C ARG A 192 3.53 -6.15 17.03
N GLN A 193 4.13 -6.16 18.21
CA GLN A 193 4.08 -5.02 19.13
C GLN A 193 4.80 -3.80 18.55
N ALA A 194 5.96 -4.01 17.91
CA ALA A 194 6.70 -2.94 17.25
C ALA A 194 5.86 -2.28 16.14
N VAL A 195 5.28 -3.07 15.22
CA VAL A 195 4.45 -2.51 14.14
C VAL A 195 3.23 -1.76 14.67
N ALA A 196 2.57 -2.26 15.73
CA ALA A 196 1.42 -1.57 16.30
C ALA A 196 1.76 -0.26 17.01
N ALA A 197 2.98 -0.14 17.57
CA ALA A 197 3.42 1.07 18.26
C ALA A 197 3.69 2.26 17.31
N ILE A 198 3.78 2.02 16.00
CA ILE A 198 4.06 3.06 15.03
C ILE A 198 2.76 3.81 14.71
N SER A 199 2.81 5.15 14.75
CA SER A 199 1.72 6.00 14.26
C SER A 199 1.72 6.04 12.74
N LYS A 200 0.55 5.88 12.13
CA LYS A 200 0.40 5.77 10.68
C LYS A 200 -0.94 6.25 10.18
N ARG A 201 -0.94 6.81 8.95
CA ARG A 201 -2.15 7.17 8.22
C ARG A 201 -2.64 6.05 7.29
N HIS A 202 -1.72 5.39 6.59
CA HIS A 202 -2.00 4.27 5.70
C HIS A 202 -1.17 3.04 6.07
N MET A 203 -1.70 1.85 5.81
CA MET A 203 -1.05 0.57 6.12
C MET A 203 -1.44 -0.50 5.11
N LEU A 204 -0.44 -1.10 4.46
CA LEU A 204 -0.63 -2.29 3.64
C LEU A 204 0.04 -3.49 4.31
N LEU A 205 -0.74 -4.54 4.54
CA LEU A 205 -0.23 -5.83 4.99
C LEU A 205 -0.23 -6.78 3.78
N LEU A 206 0.93 -7.33 3.43
CA LEU A 206 1.08 -8.23 2.28
C LEU A 206 1.33 -9.64 2.77
N THR A 207 0.52 -10.60 2.36
CA THR A 207 0.76 -12.01 2.67
C THR A 207 -0.02 -12.93 1.75
N ALA A 208 0.60 -13.99 1.22
CA ALA A 208 -0.17 -15.00 0.49
C ALA A 208 -0.99 -15.92 1.42
N THR A 209 -0.73 -15.90 2.73
CA THR A 209 -1.28 -16.84 3.71
C THR A 209 -1.81 -16.09 4.95
N PRO A 210 -2.91 -15.31 4.83
CA PRO A 210 -3.45 -14.55 5.95
C PRO A 210 -4.03 -15.43 7.08
N LEU A 211 -4.32 -16.70 6.78
CA LEU A 211 -4.78 -17.72 7.71
C LEU A 211 -3.85 -18.92 7.60
N GLN A 212 -2.82 -19.01 8.45
CA GLN A 212 -1.87 -20.13 8.43
C GLN A 212 -2.34 -21.31 9.30
N ASN A 213 -2.65 -21.04 10.57
CA ASN A 213 -2.91 -22.10 11.54
C ASN A 213 -4.25 -21.94 12.27
N LYS A 214 -4.64 -20.70 12.57
CA LYS A 214 -5.79 -20.40 13.43
C LYS A 214 -6.49 -19.13 12.98
N LEU A 215 -7.80 -19.05 13.25
CA LEU A 215 -8.59 -17.82 13.09
C LEU A 215 -8.02 -16.63 13.88
N THR A 216 -7.23 -16.91 14.93
CA THR A 216 -6.50 -15.89 15.69
C THR A 216 -5.47 -15.15 14.84
N ASP A 217 -4.89 -15.81 13.84
CA ASP A 217 -3.88 -15.22 12.96
C ASP A 217 -4.52 -14.12 12.11
N LEU A 218 -5.65 -14.46 11.48
CA LEU A 218 -6.47 -13.54 10.70
C LEU A 218 -6.98 -12.37 11.55
N TYR A 219 -7.51 -12.66 12.73
CA TYR A 219 -7.95 -11.63 13.69
C TYR A 219 -6.82 -10.64 14.00
N SER A 220 -5.62 -11.14 14.29
CA SER A 220 -4.46 -10.31 14.66
C SER A 220 -4.03 -9.35 13.55
N LEU A 221 -4.09 -9.79 12.29
CA LEU A 221 -3.76 -8.96 11.13
C LEU A 221 -4.82 -7.88 10.89
N ILE A 222 -6.10 -8.21 11.04
CA ILE A 222 -7.18 -7.25 10.86
C ILE A 222 -7.19 -6.22 11.98
N ASP A 223 -6.91 -6.65 13.22
CA ASP A 223 -6.78 -5.77 14.37
C ASP A 223 -5.62 -4.75 14.21
N LEU A 224 -4.56 -5.08 13.46
CA LEU A 224 -3.52 -4.10 13.11
C LEU A 224 -4.03 -2.98 12.20
N LEU A 225 -4.86 -3.35 11.23
CA LEU A 225 -5.40 -2.42 10.23
C LEU A 225 -6.53 -1.58 10.83
N TYR A 226 -7.47 -2.24 11.50
CA TYR A 226 -8.69 -1.66 12.05
C TYR A 226 -8.96 -2.24 13.44
N PRO A 227 -8.37 -1.67 14.49
CA PRO A 227 -8.60 -2.09 15.87
C PRO A 227 -10.11 -2.07 16.19
N GLY A 228 -10.62 -3.18 16.74
CA GLY A 228 -12.02 -3.31 17.17
C GLY A 228 -13.04 -3.66 16.08
N LEU A 229 -12.66 -3.72 14.79
CA LEU A 229 -13.58 -4.08 13.69
C LEU A 229 -14.28 -5.43 13.89
N LEU A 230 -13.56 -6.41 14.46
CA LEU A 230 -14.06 -7.75 14.71
C LEU A 230 -14.56 -7.96 16.16
N GLY A 231 -14.69 -6.88 16.94
CA GLY A 231 -14.95 -6.95 18.37
C GLY A 231 -13.77 -7.53 19.14
N SER A 232 -14.02 -8.12 20.31
CA SER A 232 -12.97 -8.78 21.10
C SER A 232 -12.62 -10.15 20.53
N LEU A 233 -11.37 -10.59 20.70
CA LEU A 233 -10.91 -11.91 20.27
C LEU A 233 -11.79 -13.05 20.80
N ASN A 234 -12.21 -12.96 22.07
CA ASN A 234 -13.08 -13.98 22.68
C ASN A 234 -14.46 -14.02 22.02
N ALA A 235 -15.07 -12.86 21.76
CA ALA A 235 -16.36 -12.80 21.07
C ALA A 235 -16.24 -13.34 19.63
N PHE A 236 -15.19 -12.92 18.92
CA PHE A 236 -14.88 -13.38 17.57
C PHE A 236 -14.76 -14.92 17.50
N LEU A 237 -13.96 -15.52 18.38
CA LEU A 237 -13.79 -16.97 18.40
C LEU A 237 -15.08 -17.71 18.80
N ARG A 238 -15.90 -17.17 19.70
CA ARG A 238 -17.19 -17.79 20.08
C ARG A 238 -18.18 -17.85 18.91
N VAL A 239 -18.14 -16.86 18.01
CA VAL A 239 -19.00 -16.80 16.83
C VAL A 239 -18.44 -17.71 15.72
N TYR A 240 -17.18 -17.52 15.35
CA TYR A 240 -16.63 -18.10 14.11
C TYR A 240 -15.87 -19.42 14.31
N ALA A 241 -15.41 -19.75 15.52
CA ALA A 241 -14.74 -21.02 15.75
C ALA A 241 -15.73 -22.13 16.13
N LYS A 242 -15.63 -23.27 15.46
CA LYS A 242 -16.31 -24.52 15.86
C LYS A 242 -15.64 -25.14 17.08
N ASP A 243 -14.32 -25.02 17.19
CA ASP A 243 -13.48 -25.63 18.22
C ASP A 243 -13.03 -24.63 19.30
N TYR A 244 -13.91 -23.71 19.70
CA TYR A 244 -13.61 -22.72 20.74
C TYR A 244 -13.04 -23.39 22.02
N PRO A 245 -11.96 -22.84 22.62
CA PRO A 245 -11.24 -21.61 22.28
C PRO A 245 -10.04 -21.80 21.31
N LYS A 246 -9.84 -22.99 20.72
CA LYS A 246 -8.65 -23.30 19.92
C LYS A 246 -8.60 -22.52 18.60
N GLY A 247 -9.76 -22.31 17.96
CA GLY A 247 -9.89 -21.46 16.77
C GLY A 247 -9.24 -22.03 15.51
N ARG A 248 -9.07 -23.35 15.39
CA ARG A 248 -8.47 -23.99 14.21
C ARG A 248 -9.53 -24.34 13.16
N VAL A 249 -10.78 -24.50 13.55
CA VAL A 249 -11.87 -24.92 12.66
C VAL A 249 -12.90 -23.81 12.53
N LEU A 250 -13.05 -23.28 11.32
CA LEU A 250 -14.08 -22.30 10.99
C LEU A 250 -15.48 -22.96 11.05
N ARG A 251 -16.44 -22.26 11.64
CA ARG A 251 -17.85 -22.67 11.62
C ARG A 251 -18.47 -22.29 10.27
N GLU A 252 -18.94 -23.28 9.52
CA GLU A 252 -19.34 -23.14 8.12
C GLU A 252 -20.55 -22.22 7.91
N ASP A 253 -21.53 -22.28 8.82
CA ASP A 253 -22.72 -21.42 8.88
C ASP A 253 -22.38 -19.92 8.98
N THR A 254 -21.32 -19.58 9.72
CA THR A 254 -20.85 -18.20 9.92
C THR A 254 -19.83 -17.73 8.89
N ALA A 255 -19.32 -18.63 8.04
CA ALA A 255 -18.30 -18.32 7.05
C ALA A 255 -18.73 -17.24 6.03
N PRO A 256 -19.98 -17.20 5.52
CA PRO A 256 -20.44 -16.12 4.64
C PRO A 256 -20.42 -14.75 5.32
N GLN A 257 -20.86 -14.69 6.58
CA GLN A 257 -20.84 -13.46 7.37
C GLN A 257 -19.41 -12.96 7.56
N LEU A 258 -18.48 -13.86 7.96
CA LEU A 258 -17.07 -13.51 8.10
C LEU A 258 -16.51 -12.97 6.77
N ARG A 259 -16.76 -13.65 5.65
CA ARG A 259 -16.33 -13.18 4.33
C ARG A 259 -16.81 -11.77 4.02
N SER A 260 -18.07 -11.45 4.31
CA SER A 260 -18.63 -10.10 4.11
C SER A 260 -17.85 -9.03 4.89
N HIS A 261 -17.49 -9.30 6.14
CA HIS A 261 -16.65 -8.38 6.93
C HIS A 261 -15.24 -8.24 6.35
N LEU A 262 -14.63 -9.35 5.91
CA LEU A 262 -13.27 -9.36 5.36
C LEU A 262 -13.18 -8.59 4.04
N THR A 263 -14.20 -8.65 3.18
CA THR A 263 -14.23 -7.91 1.91
C THR A 263 -14.09 -6.39 2.10
N ARG A 264 -14.33 -5.84 3.28
CA ARG A 264 -14.11 -4.41 3.52
C ARG A 264 -12.64 -4.02 3.71
N VAL A 265 -11.78 -4.97 4.04
CA VAL A 265 -10.39 -4.71 4.46
C VAL A 265 -9.36 -5.60 3.76
N MET A 266 -9.81 -6.62 3.03
CA MET A 266 -8.95 -7.61 2.38
C MET A 266 -9.23 -7.67 0.87
N CYS A 267 -8.16 -7.60 0.08
CA CYS A 267 -8.13 -7.91 -1.33
C CYS A 267 -7.52 -9.31 -1.51
N ARG A 268 -8.14 -10.14 -2.34
CA ARG A 268 -7.63 -11.49 -2.64
C ARG A 268 -8.06 -11.90 -4.04
N THR A 269 -7.07 -12.20 -4.85
CA THR A 269 -7.18 -12.72 -6.21
C THR A 269 -6.46 -14.07 -6.25
N ARG A 270 -7.12 -15.08 -6.83
CA ARG A 270 -6.48 -16.37 -7.12
C ARG A 270 -5.84 -16.36 -8.49
N ARG A 271 -4.79 -17.15 -8.71
CA ARG A 271 -4.12 -17.20 -10.02
C ARG A 271 -5.06 -17.65 -11.15
N GLU A 272 -6.00 -18.54 -10.85
CA GLU A 272 -7.07 -18.97 -11.76
C GLU A 272 -7.96 -17.81 -12.23
N GLU A 273 -8.16 -16.80 -11.38
CA GLU A 273 -9.00 -15.63 -11.65
C GLU A 273 -8.20 -14.49 -12.31
N SER A 274 -6.86 -14.55 -12.25
CA SER A 274 -5.97 -13.48 -12.73
C SER A 274 -5.80 -13.44 -14.25
N GLY A 275 -6.15 -14.52 -14.96
CA GLY A 275 -5.90 -14.67 -16.40
C GLY A 275 -4.42 -14.82 -16.79
N ILE A 276 -3.49 -14.92 -15.82
CA ILE A 276 -2.06 -15.13 -16.07
C ILE A 276 -1.81 -16.62 -16.41
N PRO A 277 -1.20 -16.95 -17.57
CA PRO A 277 -0.97 -18.33 -17.96
C PRO A 277 -0.09 -19.10 -16.96
N PHE A 278 -0.39 -20.40 -16.81
CA PHE A 278 0.45 -21.32 -16.04
C PHE A 278 1.80 -21.48 -16.76
N VAL A 279 2.88 -20.96 -16.16
CA VAL A 279 4.23 -21.36 -16.57
C VAL A 279 4.51 -22.69 -15.89
N GLN A 280 4.43 -23.80 -16.64
CA GLN A 280 4.82 -25.12 -16.13
C GLN A 280 6.29 -25.09 -15.72
N ARG A 281 6.55 -25.15 -14.41
CA ARG A 281 7.92 -25.30 -13.89
C ARG A 281 8.43 -26.68 -14.25
N HIS A 282 9.26 -26.76 -15.28
CA HIS A 282 10.06 -27.94 -15.56
C HIS A 282 11.19 -27.98 -14.52
N VAL A 283 10.99 -28.76 -13.46
CA VAL A 283 12.04 -29.02 -12.47
C VAL A 283 12.92 -30.12 -13.06
N GLN A 284 14.07 -29.74 -13.65
CA GLN A 284 15.14 -30.69 -13.92
C GLN A 284 15.98 -30.84 -12.66
N THR A 285 15.88 -32.01 -12.02
CA THR A 285 16.81 -32.40 -10.96
C THR A 285 18.14 -32.75 -11.61
N CYS A 286 19.15 -31.89 -11.48
CA CYS A 286 20.53 -32.26 -11.82
C CYS A 286 20.98 -33.31 -10.80
N ARG A 287 21.28 -34.53 -11.26
CA ARG A 287 22.01 -35.56 -10.51
C ARG A 287 23.51 -35.35 -10.68
#